data_AF-A0A2M7BYW0-F1
#
_entry.id   AF-A0A2M7BYW0-F1
#
_cell.length_a   1.000
_cell.length_b   1.000
_cell.length_c   1.000
_cell.angle_alpha   90.00
_cell.angle_beta   90.00
_cell.angle_gamma   90.00
#
_symmetry.space_group_name_H-M   'P 1'
#
loop_
_entity.id
_entity.type
_entity.pdbx_description
1 polymer ?
#
loop_
_entity_poly.entity_id
_entity_poly.type
_entity_poly.pdbx_seq_one_letter_code
_entity_poly.pdbx_strand_id
1 'polypeptide(L)'
;MGCQFVKPSGEQCKAKALDNDEFCFFHSKNEEVVQSRKQAASKGGRSNKKVEYMQGPIKINSTSEIIDLYEKTVNDLRTGKIDIRRANSIAYICNSMLKAFEQRDILAKLQTLETVLNVRGG
;
A
#
# COMPACT_ATOMS: atom_id res chain seq x y z
N MET A 1 19.40 31.51 17.82
CA MET A 1 20.59 30.91 18.47
C MET A 1 20.67 29.43 18.11
N GLY A 2 21.87 28.86 18.08
CA GLY A 2 22.08 27.43 17.79
C GLY A 2 21.93 26.56 19.04
N CYS A 3 21.74 25.26 18.86
CA CYS A 3 21.66 24.31 19.98
C CYS A 3 23.00 24.23 20.72
N GLN A 4 22.99 24.35 22.05
CA GLN A 4 24.20 24.31 22.87
C GLN A 4 24.75 22.89 23.14
N PHE A 5 24.09 21.83 22.63
CA PHE A 5 24.51 20.45 22.88
C PHE A 5 25.82 20.10 22.14
N VAL A 6 26.77 19.52 22.87
CA VAL A 6 28.02 18.96 22.33
C VAL A 6 27.86 17.46 22.14
N LYS A 7 28.07 16.99 20.90
CA LYS A 7 28.00 15.57 20.54
C LYS A 7 29.15 14.79 21.19
N PRO A 8 29.05 13.46 21.29
CA PRO A 8 30.16 12.61 21.72
C PRO A 8 31.44 12.79 20.89
N SER A 9 31.32 13.23 19.63
CA SER A 9 32.44 13.55 18.75
C SER A 9 33.16 14.86 19.08
N GLY A 10 32.71 15.61 20.10
CA GLY A 10 33.23 16.93 20.46
C GLY A 10 32.67 18.09 19.65
N GLU A 11 31.91 17.82 18.58
CA GLU A 11 31.29 18.86 17.76
C GLU A 11 29.98 19.37 18.36
N GLN A 12 29.73 20.68 18.26
CA GLN A 12 28.44 21.26 18.62
C GLN A 12 27.34 20.86 17.62
N CYS A 13 26.11 20.68 18.13
CA CYS A 13 24.94 20.45 17.31
C CYS A 13 24.67 21.65 16.39
N LYS A 14 24.62 21.41 15.08
CA LYS A 14 24.38 22.44 14.05
C LYS A 14 22.91 22.87 13.91
N ALA A 15 22.00 22.26 14.69
CA ALA A 15 20.57 22.57 14.62
C ALA A 15 20.25 23.91 15.34
N LYS A 16 19.19 24.59 14.89
CA LYS A 16 18.67 25.77 15.58
C LYS A 16 18.06 25.37 16.93
N ALA A 17 18.29 26.18 17.95
CA ALA A 17 17.58 26.06 19.22
C ALA A 17 16.09 26.46 19.06
N LEU A 18 15.23 25.96 19.94
CA LEU A 18 13.81 26.37 19.98
C LEU A 18 13.70 27.81 20.50
N ASP A 19 12.60 28.50 20.18
CA ASP A 19 12.46 29.94 20.50
C ASP A 19 12.45 30.26 22.01
N ASN A 20 12.25 29.25 22.87
CA ASN A 20 12.30 29.34 24.33
C ASN A 20 13.18 28.26 24.97
N ASP A 21 14.20 27.78 24.26
CA ASP A 21 15.13 26.75 24.76
C ASP A 21 16.55 27.03 24.25
N GLU A 22 17.55 26.55 24.97
CA GLU A 22 18.95 26.57 24.55
C GLU A 22 19.29 25.38 23.63
N PHE A 23 18.37 24.42 23.55
CA PHE A 23 18.54 23.17 22.81
C PHE A 23 17.54 23.05 21.65
N CYS A 24 17.89 22.23 20.66
CA CYS A 24 16.97 21.88 19.58
C CYS A 24 15.93 20.85 20.04
N PHE A 25 14.93 20.58 19.20
CA PHE A 25 13.87 19.60 19.47
C PHE A 25 14.38 18.22 19.95
N PHE A 26 15.55 17.78 19.50
CA PHE A 26 16.13 16.47 19.88
C PHE A 26 16.95 16.50 21.17
N HIS A 27 17.56 17.64 21.52
CA HIS A 27 18.43 17.77 22.70
C HIS A 27 17.78 18.53 23.85
N SER A 28 16.59 19.09 23.65
CA SER A 28 15.81 19.73 24.70
C SER A 28 15.55 18.76 25.85
N LYS A 29 15.76 19.28 27.07
CA LYS A 29 15.42 18.66 28.35
C LYS A 29 14.08 19.13 28.90
N ASN A 30 13.41 20.06 28.22
CA ASN A 30 12.07 20.51 28.58
C ASN A 30 11.10 19.32 28.45
N GLU A 31 10.37 19.03 29.53
CA GLU A 31 9.48 17.87 29.59
C GLU A 31 8.42 17.88 28.48
N GLU A 32 7.84 19.04 28.15
CA GLU A 32 6.83 19.15 27.10
C GLU A 32 7.39 18.77 25.72
N VAL A 33 8.60 19.22 25.42
CA VAL A 33 9.30 18.92 24.16
C VAL A 33 9.67 17.43 24.11
N VAL A 34 10.13 16.87 25.23
CA VAL A 34 10.43 15.43 25.36
C VAL A 34 9.17 14.59 25.16
N GLN A 35 8.04 14.99 25.74
CA GLN A 35 6.76 14.30 25.56
C GLN A 35 6.27 14.42 24.11
N SER A 36 6.35 15.60 23.51
CA SER A 36 6.01 15.82 22.11
C SER A 36 6.84 14.93 21.16
N ARG A 37 8.15 14.83 21.40
CA ARG A 37 9.04 13.91 20.67
C ARG A 37 8.64 12.44 20.83
N LYS A 38 8.32 12.01 22.05
CA LYS A 38 7.82 10.63 22.30
C LYS A 38 6.51 10.35 21.57
N GLN A 39 5.57 11.30 21.57
CA GLN A 39 4.30 11.16 20.87
C GLN A 39 4.50 11.08 19.35
N ALA A 40 5.34 11.95 18.78
CA ALA A 40 5.66 11.93 17.36
C ALA A 40 6.32 10.60 16.95
N ALA A 41 7.27 10.09 17.74
CA ALA A 41 7.91 8.80 17.50
C ALA A 41 6.91 7.63 17.61
N SER A 42 6.03 7.65 18.61
CA SER A 42 4.98 6.64 18.77
C SER A 42 4.00 6.65 17.59
N LYS A 43 3.61 7.84 17.10
CA LYS A 43 2.75 7.99 15.92
C LYS A 43 3.43 7.40 14.67
N GLY A 44 4.71 7.71 14.45
CA GLY A 44 5.50 7.14 13.36
C GLY A 44 5.64 5.62 13.44
N GLY A 45 5.88 5.08 14.64
CA GLY A 45 5.95 3.63 14.89
C GLY A 45 4.61 2.92 14.67
N ARG A 46 3.49 3.53 15.09
CA ARG A 46 2.14 2.99 14.87
C ARG A 46 1.73 3.01 13.39
N SER A 47 2.11 4.04 12.64
CA SER A 47 1.85 4.10 11.19
C SER A 47 2.66 3.07 10.40
N ASN A 48 3.78 2.59 10.94
CA ASN A 48 4.64 1.56 10.35
C ASN A 48 4.31 0.13 10.81
N LYS A 49 3.17 -0.11 11.48
CA LYS A 49 2.72 -1.48 11.71
C LYS A 49 2.55 -2.17 10.35
N LYS A 50 3.46 -3.10 10.04
CA LYS A 50 3.29 -4.06 8.96
C LYS A 50 1.94 -4.72 9.18
N VAL A 51 1.04 -4.56 8.22
CA VAL A 51 -0.22 -5.27 8.20
C VAL A 51 0.16 -6.74 8.09
N GLU A 52 -0.11 -7.53 9.13
CA GLU A 52 0.01 -8.99 9.02
C GLU A 52 -1.02 -9.45 7.99
N TYR A 53 -0.53 -9.96 6.86
CA TYR A 53 -1.37 -10.53 5.81
C TYR A 53 -1.82 -11.92 6.26
N MET A 54 -2.88 -11.96 7.06
CA MET A 54 -3.47 -13.20 7.57
C MET A 54 -4.47 -13.84 6.59
N GLN A 55 -4.25 -13.71 5.28
CA GLN A 55 -5.11 -14.33 4.28
C GLN A 55 -4.27 -15.21 3.35
N GLY A 56 -4.67 -16.48 3.25
CA GLY A 56 -4.07 -17.45 2.35
C GLY A 56 -4.25 -17.08 0.88
N PRO A 57 -3.67 -17.87 -0.05
CA PRO A 57 -3.74 -17.58 -1.47
C PRO A 57 -5.19 -17.57 -1.96
N ILE A 58 -5.53 -16.54 -2.73
CA ILE A 58 -6.80 -16.48 -3.47
C ILE A 58 -6.55 -17.08 -4.86
N LYS A 59 -7.41 -18.01 -5.27
CA LYS A 59 -7.41 -18.56 -6.63
C LYS A 59 -8.64 -18.02 -7.36
N ILE A 60 -8.43 -17.42 -8.53
CA ILE A 60 -9.49 -16.87 -9.38
C ILE A 60 -9.44 -17.60 -10.72
N ASN A 61 -10.50 -18.35 -11.06
CA ASN A 61 -10.55 -19.21 -12.25
C ASN A 61 -11.55 -18.75 -13.30
N SER A 62 -12.39 -17.77 -12.96
CA SER A 62 -13.50 -17.32 -13.78
C SER A 62 -13.70 -15.81 -13.69
N THR A 63 -14.41 -15.25 -14.67
CA THR A 63 -14.82 -13.84 -14.65
C THR A 63 -15.87 -13.56 -13.58
N SER A 64 -16.71 -14.54 -13.22
CA SER A 64 -17.69 -14.39 -12.12
C SER A 64 -17.00 -14.21 -10.77
N GLU A 65 -15.94 -14.96 -10.50
CA GLU A 65 -15.15 -14.78 -9.26
C GLU A 65 -14.50 -13.38 -9.18
N ILE A 66 -14.18 -12.76 -10.32
CA ILE A 66 -13.69 -11.37 -10.36
C ILE A 66 -14.82 -10.39 -10.00
N ILE A 67 -16.04 -10.63 -10.48
CA ILE A 67 -17.21 -9.80 -10.16
C ILE A 67 -17.47 -9.85 -8.66
N ASP A 68 -17.48 -11.05 -8.06
CA ASP A 68 -17.68 -11.23 -6.63
C ASP A 68 -16.61 -10.49 -5.80
N LEU A 69 -15.35 -10.55 -6.25
CA LEU A 69 -14.26 -9.81 -5.62
C LEU A 69 -14.44 -8.29 -5.75
N TYR A 70 -14.94 -7.80 -6.88
CA TYR A 70 -15.23 -6.39 -7.06
C TYR A 70 -16.35 -5.91 -6.14
N GLU A 71 -17.45 -6.64 -6.05
CA GLU A 71 -18.56 -6.31 -5.15
C GLU A 71 -18.09 -6.22 -3.71
N LYS A 72 -17.32 -7.22 -3.26
CA LYS A 72 -16.70 -7.20 -1.93
C LYS A 72 -15.79 -5.99 -1.73
N THR A 73 -14.94 -5.68 -2.72
CA THR A 73 -14.01 -4.55 -2.66
C THR A 73 -14.74 -3.21 -2.56
N VAL A 74 -15.81 -3.02 -3.35
CA VAL A 74 -16.65 -1.81 -3.30
C VAL A 74 -17.31 -1.66 -1.93
N ASN A 75 -17.87 -2.74 -1.39
CA ASN A 75 -18.50 -2.72 -0.08
C ASN A 75 -17.49 -2.45 1.05
N ASP A 76 -16.32 -3.08 1.02
CA ASP A 76 -15.24 -2.86 1.98
C ASP A 76 -14.70 -1.42 1.90
N LEU A 77 -14.60 -0.83 0.70
CA LEU A 77 -14.18 0.56 0.51
C LEU A 77 -15.23 1.54 1.06
N ARG A 78 -16.51 1.34 0.72
CA ARG A 78 -17.62 2.20 1.18
C ARG A 78 -17.82 2.17 2.68
N THR A 79 -17.48 1.06 3.33
CA THR A 79 -17.55 0.89 4.79
C THR A 79 -16.27 1.30 5.51
N GLY A 80 -15.23 1.73 4.78
CA GLY A 80 -13.95 2.15 5.36
C GLY A 80 -13.09 1.00 5.90
N LYS A 81 -13.43 -0.26 5.60
CA LYS A 81 -12.65 -1.44 5.97
C LYS A 81 -11.31 -1.52 5.22
N ILE A 82 -11.28 -0.99 4.00
CA ILE A 82 -10.07 -0.83 3.21
C ILE A 82 -9.92 0.62 2.75
N ASP A 83 -8.68 1.04 2.50
CA ASP A 83 -8.41 2.35 1.92
C ASP A 83 -8.37 2.30 0.38
N ILE A 84 -8.43 3.48 -0.24
CA ILE A 84 -8.46 3.63 -1.69
C ILE A 84 -7.25 3.02 -2.40
N ARG A 85 -6.05 2.98 -1.77
CA ARG A 85 -4.87 2.39 -2.41
C ARG A 85 -5.02 0.88 -2.54
N ARG A 86 -5.54 0.23 -1.49
CA ARG A 86 -5.85 -1.21 -1.53
C ARG A 86 -6.91 -1.54 -2.57
N ALA A 87 -7.99 -0.76 -2.61
CA ALA A 87 -9.04 -0.94 -3.61
C ALA A 87 -8.50 -0.79 -5.04
N ASN A 88 -7.67 0.22 -5.29
CA ASN A 88 -7.05 0.45 -6.60
C ASN A 88 -6.10 -0.70 -7.00
N SER A 89 -5.30 -1.23 -6.06
CA SER A 89 -4.45 -2.38 -6.33
C SER A 89 -5.27 -3.61 -6.74
N ILE A 90 -6.37 -3.89 -6.04
CA ILE A 90 -7.27 -5.01 -6.38
C ILE A 90 -7.86 -4.80 -7.77
N ALA A 91 -8.37 -3.60 -8.07
CA ALA A 91 -8.95 -3.28 -9.36
C ALA A 91 -7.95 -3.44 -10.52
N TYR A 92 -6.71 -2.99 -10.33
CA TYR A 92 -5.65 -3.15 -11.33
C TYR A 92 -5.36 -4.62 -11.66
N ILE A 93 -5.27 -5.47 -10.63
CA ILE A 93 -5.04 -6.91 -10.82
C ILE A 93 -6.24 -7.55 -11.52
N CYS A 94 -7.45 -7.27 -11.05
CA CYS A 94 -8.68 -7.81 -11.63
C CYS A 94 -8.84 -7.44 -13.11
N ASN A 95 -8.56 -6.19 -13.48
CA ASN A 95 -8.61 -5.75 -14.87
C ASN A 95 -7.59 -6.47 -15.76
N SER A 96 -6.40 -6.77 -15.23
CA SER A 96 -5.39 -7.55 -15.96
C SER A 96 -5.87 -8.99 -16.17
N MET A 97 -6.54 -9.57 -15.18
CA MET A 97 -7.12 -10.93 -15.29
C MET A 97 -8.30 -11.00 -16.25
N LEU A 98 -9.19 -10.00 -16.25
CA LEU A 98 -10.31 -9.93 -17.20
C LEU A 98 -9.80 -9.93 -18.65
N LYS A 99 -8.75 -9.14 -18.94
CA LYS A 99 -8.10 -9.14 -20.26
C LYS A 99 -7.51 -10.50 -20.63
N ALA A 100 -6.90 -11.20 -19.67
CA ALA A 100 -6.36 -12.54 -19.91
C ALA A 100 -7.48 -13.56 -20.22
N PHE A 101 -8.61 -13.50 -19.51
CA PHE A 101 -9.77 -14.33 -19.80
C PHE A 101 -10.37 -14.03 -21.17
N GLU A 102 -10.53 -12.76 -21.50
CA GLU A 102 -11.02 -12.33 -22.82
C GLU A 102 -10.12 -12.86 -23.95
N GLN A 103 -8.80 -12.70 -23.82
CA GLN A 103 -7.83 -13.21 -24.80
C GLN A 103 -7.91 -14.74 -24.94
N ARG A 104 -7.98 -15.47 -23.82
CA ARG A 104 -8.13 -16.93 -23.82
C ARG A 104 -9.39 -17.35 -24.58
N ASP A 105 -10.52 -16.70 -24.29
CA ASP A 105 -11.81 -17.07 -24.86
C ASP A 105 -11.88 -16.73 -26.36
N ILE A 106 -11.26 -15.63 -26.80
CA ILE A 106 -11.11 -15.29 -28.22
C ILE A 106 -10.25 -16.32 -28.94
N LEU A 107 -9.08 -16.67 -28.38
CA LEU A 107 -8.17 -17.67 -28.97
C LEU A 107 -8.84 -19.04 -29.08
N ALA A 108 -9.60 -19.47 -28.08
CA ALA A 108 -10.34 -20.73 -28.12
C ALA A 108 -11.40 -20.75 -29.25
N LYS A 109 -12.10 -19.62 -29.46
CA LYS A 109 -13.05 -19.48 -30.57
C LYS A 109 -12.35 -19.50 -31.92
N LEU A 110 -11.21 -18.82 -32.07
CA LEU A 110 -10.41 -18.85 -33.30
C LEU A 110 -9.95 -20.27 -33.63
N GLN A 111 -9.40 -20.99 -32.66
CA GLN A 111 -8.97 -22.39 -32.85
C GLN A 111 -10.14 -23.30 -33.27
N THR A 112 -11.33 -23.06 -32.71
CA THR A 112 -12.55 -23.78 -33.10
C THR A 112 -12.91 -23.50 -34.57
N LEU A 113 -12.86 -22.23 -34.99
CA LEU A 113 -13.13 -21.84 -36.38
C LEU A 113 -12.10 -22.42 -37.37
N GLU A 114 -10.81 -22.33 -37.05
CA GLU A 114 -9.73 -22.90 -37.85
C GLU A 114 -9.89 -24.41 -38.03
N THR A 115 -10.28 -25.12 -36.96
CA THR A 115 -10.56 -26.56 -37.02
C THR A 115 -11.71 -26.87 -37.97
N VAL A 116 -12.83 -26.14 -37.87
CA VAL A 116 -14.00 -26.35 -38.74
C VAL A 116 -13.69 -26.04 -40.21
N LEU A 117 -12.91 -24.99 -40.48
CA LEU A 117 -12.52 -24.63 -41.84
C LEU A 117 -11.58 -25.67 -42.47
N ASN A 118 -10.60 -26.18 -41.71
CA ASN A 118 -9.71 -27.24 -42.17
C ASN A 118 -10.45 -28.55 -42.47
N VAL A 119 -11.53 -28.87 -41.73
CA VAL A 119 -12.36 -30.04 -42.01
C VAL A 119 -13.22 -29.87 -43.27
N ARG A 120 -13.57 -28.64 -43.67
CA ARG A 120 -14.41 -28.36 -44.84
C ARG A 120 -13.65 -28.09 -46.15
N GLY A 121 -12.36 -27.78 -46.05
CA GLY A 121 -11.49 -27.49 -47.20
C GLY A 121 -10.64 -28.68 -47.68
N GLY A 122 -10.83 -29.87 -47.10
CA GLY A 122 -10.17 -31.13 -47.49
C GLY A 122 -11.08 -32.04 -48.29
#